data_AF-A0A559NRW0-F1
#
_entry.id   AF-A0A559NRW0-F1
#
_cell.length_a   1.000
_cell.length_b   1.000
_cell.length_c   1.000
_cell.angle_alpha   90.00
_cell.angle_beta   90.00
_cell.angle_gamma   90.00
#
_symmetry.space_group_name_H-M   'P 1'
#
loop_
_entity.id
_entity.type
_entity.pdbx_description
1 polymer ?
#
loop_
_entity_poly.entity_id
_entity_poly.type
_entity_poly.pdbx_seq_one_letter_code
_entity_poly.pdbx_strand_id
1 'polypeptide(L)'
;MRINKQVYNVLSVVGLLFMFSCAKDEVADIEEPVPVNASPIMADQQFTIYENPFELTSIGSITAQDPEGDKITYALESDIELTVSANTGEIWTKRTPIFDYETTQSISFDVSAKDIKGNKTIATVTIDILDKDDGPLTNFQKSFVNEYIYLTYKLSPTASGGNLSEKWQGAVQLYIEGDLPSDYAATVENYLDEFRALMTDGTTIELVATPEESNVHLIMGPTSAVVTIWPDMYDLISDGNFGGYALYNTDSDYQIYKGRIWMRGPDEGLFKHEFGHIIGLGHTSDQYCDTEATSVMCSGPADQFSTFDQEIIKTLYRSETPVGLDQNAMRSLLTDYLIQGDIVF
;
A
#
# COMPACT_ATOMS: atom_id res chain seq x y z
N MET A 1 86.36 -52.99 35.60
CA MET A 1 86.71 -54.00 36.62
C MET A 1 85.40 -54.59 37.14
N ARG A 2 85.27 -55.92 37.10
CA ARG A 2 84.12 -56.72 37.59
C ARG A 2 83.76 -56.28 39.04
N ILE A 3 82.53 -56.42 39.53
CA ILE A 3 81.94 -57.64 40.16
C ILE A 3 80.53 -57.17 40.63
N ASN A 4 79.38 -57.67 40.16
CA ASN A 4 78.72 -58.98 40.31
C ASN A 4 78.27 -59.35 41.75
N LYS A 5 76.94 -59.44 41.91
CA LYS A 5 76.18 -60.56 42.51
C LYS A 5 76.31 -60.81 44.04
N GLN A 6 75.15 -60.77 44.71
CA GLN A 6 74.45 -61.94 45.30
C GLN A 6 74.86 -62.25 46.75
N VAL A 7 74.10 -62.89 47.64
CA VAL A 7 72.85 -63.68 47.57
C VAL A 7 72.30 -63.83 49.01
N TYR A 8 70.96 -63.88 49.09
CA TYR A 8 70.05 -64.59 50.01
C TYR A 8 70.58 -65.49 51.15
N ASN A 9 69.91 -65.44 52.32
CA ASN A 9 69.01 -66.49 52.88
C ASN A 9 68.66 -66.12 54.36
N VAL A 10 67.41 -65.93 54.79
CA VAL A 10 66.19 -66.80 54.87
C VAL A 10 66.08 -67.53 56.24
N LEU A 11 64.82 -67.60 56.71
CA LEU A 11 64.20 -68.24 57.90
C LEU A 11 64.08 -67.33 59.15
N SER A 12 62.92 -67.14 59.78
CA SER A 12 61.78 -68.05 59.93
C SER A 12 60.43 -67.32 60.06
N VAL A 13 59.38 -68.03 59.63
CA VAL A 13 57.97 -67.67 59.48
C VAL A 13 57.18 -68.03 60.73
N VAL A 14 56.33 -67.13 61.23
CA VAL A 14 54.99 -67.48 61.73
C VAL A 14 54.05 -66.31 61.43
N GLY A 15 53.13 -66.52 60.50
CA GLY A 15 52.05 -65.58 60.21
C GLY A 15 50.75 -66.01 60.88
N LEU A 16 49.93 -65.03 61.25
CA LEU A 16 48.47 -65.17 61.15
C LEU A 16 47.86 -63.80 60.82
N LEU A 17 47.16 -63.80 59.69
CA LEU A 17 46.56 -62.68 58.98
C LEU A 17 45.46 -61.97 59.78
N PHE A 18 45.43 -60.63 59.69
CA PHE A 18 44.17 -59.87 59.65
C PHE A 18 44.29 -58.71 58.66
N MET A 19 43.52 -58.83 57.58
CA MET A 19 42.88 -57.80 56.74
C MET A 19 43.72 -56.58 56.32
N PHE A 20 44.11 -56.57 55.03
CA PHE A 20 44.43 -55.34 54.30
C PHE A 20 43.20 -54.42 54.28
N SER A 21 43.25 -53.32 55.02
CA SER A 21 42.49 -52.13 54.68
C SER A 21 43.29 -51.37 53.62
N CYS A 22 42.90 -51.51 52.35
CA CYS A 22 43.16 -50.45 51.39
C CYS A 22 42.24 -49.30 51.80
N ALA A 23 42.78 -48.29 52.49
CA ALA A 23 42.18 -46.97 52.42
C ALA A 23 42.24 -46.57 50.94
N LYS A 24 41.09 -46.62 50.28
CA LYS A 24 40.90 -45.97 49.00
C LYS A 24 41.18 -44.50 49.27
N ASP A 25 42.21 -43.94 48.62
CA ASP A 25 42.32 -42.49 48.53
C ASP A 25 41.01 -42.02 47.86
N GLU A 26 40.06 -41.57 48.67
CA GLU A 26 38.96 -40.73 48.20
C GLU A 26 39.60 -39.41 47.81
N VAL A 27 40.03 -39.34 46.55
CA VAL A 27 40.13 -38.05 45.88
C VAL A 27 38.71 -37.51 45.91
N ALA A 28 38.46 -36.55 46.80
CA ALA A 28 37.24 -35.76 46.73
C ALA A 28 37.23 -35.13 45.34
N ASP A 29 36.25 -35.55 44.54
CA ASP A 29 35.95 -34.89 43.28
C ASP A 29 35.54 -33.47 43.66
N ILE A 30 36.44 -32.52 43.46
CA ILE A 30 36.10 -31.10 43.57
C ILE A 30 35.29 -30.83 42.31
N GLU A 31 33.97 -31.06 42.36
CA GLU A 31 33.09 -30.51 41.33
C GLU A 31 33.25 -29.00 41.39
N GLU A 32 34.08 -28.44 40.49
CA GLU A 32 34.07 -27.01 40.28
C GLU A 32 32.63 -26.62 39.92
N PRO A 33 32.08 -25.56 40.55
CA PRO A 33 30.70 -25.17 40.28
C PRO A 33 30.56 -24.91 38.78
N VAL A 34 29.68 -25.66 38.12
CA VAL A 34 29.39 -25.44 36.69
C VAL A 34 28.89 -24.00 36.57
N PRO A 35 29.51 -23.15 35.75
CA PRO A 35 29.08 -21.76 35.64
C PRO A 35 27.62 -21.72 35.18
N VAL A 36 26.78 -20.99 35.90
CA VAL A 36 25.38 -20.75 35.51
C VAL A 36 25.39 -19.87 34.26
N ASN A 37 24.70 -20.32 33.22
CA ASN A 37 24.59 -19.57 31.97
C ASN A 37 23.92 -18.20 32.18
N ALA A 38 24.58 -17.13 31.78
CA ALA A 38 24.03 -15.78 31.84
C ALA A 38 23.11 -15.50 30.65
N SER A 39 22.29 -14.45 30.72
CA SER A 39 21.58 -13.95 29.53
C SER A 39 22.51 -13.12 28.65
N PRO A 40 22.26 -13.04 27.33
CA PRO A 40 22.92 -12.06 26.48
C PRO A 40 22.77 -10.63 27.01
N ILE A 41 23.79 -9.81 26.83
CA ILE A 41 23.79 -8.38 27.18
C ILE A 41 23.52 -7.59 25.89
N MET A 42 22.44 -6.82 25.89
CA MET A 42 22.05 -5.95 24.79
C MET A 42 21.54 -4.63 25.37
N ALA A 43 22.11 -3.53 24.91
CA ALA A 43 21.63 -2.19 25.23
C ALA A 43 20.69 -1.69 24.12
N ASP A 44 19.96 -0.62 24.41
CA ASP A 44 19.18 0.09 23.41
C ASP A 44 20.10 0.61 22.29
N GLN A 45 19.60 0.57 21.06
CA GLN A 45 20.37 0.87 19.86
C GLN A 45 19.65 1.87 18.97
N GLN A 46 20.42 2.66 18.23
CA GLN A 46 19.91 3.71 17.36
C GLN A 46 20.48 3.56 15.96
N PHE A 47 19.63 3.71 14.96
CA PHE A 47 19.97 3.73 13.55
C PHE A 47 19.31 4.93 12.87
N THR A 48 19.70 5.18 11.63
CA THR A 48 19.09 6.21 10.78
C THR A 48 18.80 5.64 9.40
N ILE A 49 17.70 6.05 8.79
CA ILE A 49 17.39 5.74 7.39
C ILE A 49 16.75 6.95 6.73
N TYR A 50 17.05 7.19 5.46
CA TYR A 50 16.26 8.16 4.71
C TYR A 50 14.85 7.64 4.48
N GLU A 51 13.87 8.53 4.45
CA GLU A 51 12.51 8.20 4.05
C GLU A 51 12.46 7.64 2.62
N ASN A 52 11.31 7.02 2.31
CA ASN A 52 11.06 6.40 1.02
C ASN A 52 12.18 5.40 0.60
N PRO A 53 12.64 4.49 1.49
CA PRO A 53 13.57 3.45 1.10
C PRO A 53 12.89 2.47 0.13
N PHE A 54 13.66 1.73 -0.67
CA PHE A 54 13.12 0.59 -1.40
C PHE A 54 12.83 -0.57 -0.44
N GLU A 55 11.95 -1.49 -0.83
CA GLU A 55 11.81 -2.75 -0.09
C GLU A 55 13.15 -3.50 -0.01
N LEU A 56 13.36 -4.23 1.08
CA LEU A 56 14.62 -4.94 1.36
C LEU A 56 15.86 -4.03 1.40
N THR A 57 15.71 -2.78 1.85
CA THR A 57 16.85 -1.92 2.21
C THR A 57 17.38 -2.29 3.59
N SER A 58 18.70 -2.49 3.71
CA SER A 58 19.38 -2.72 5.00
C SER A 58 19.50 -1.42 5.79
N ILE A 59 19.14 -1.46 7.07
CA ILE A 59 19.17 -0.29 7.97
C ILE A 59 20.43 -0.32 8.86
N GLY A 60 20.80 -1.52 9.32
CA GLY A 60 21.89 -1.75 10.26
C GLY A 60 21.74 -3.07 11.00
N SER A 61 22.74 -3.44 11.81
CA SER A 61 22.74 -4.71 12.54
C SER A 61 22.73 -4.51 14.05
N ILE A 62 21.78 -5.17 14.70
CA ILE A 62 21.67 -5.26 16.17
C ILE A 62 22.90 -5.99 16.71
N THR A 63 23.51 -5.42 17.75
CA THR A 63 24.65 -6.01 18.45
C THR A 63 24.27 -6.40 19.87
N ALA A 64 24.58 -7.63 20.25
CA ALA A 64 24.51 -8.15 21.61
C ALA A 64 25.75 -9.02 21.90
N GLN A 65 26.08 -9.21 23.18
CA GLN A 65 27.21 -10.03 23.61
C GLN A 65 26.78 -11.02 24.68
N ASP A 66 27.22 -12.27 24.55
CA ASP A 66 26.98 -13.30 25.55
C ASP A 66 28.21 -13.40 26.47
N PRO A 67 28.07 -13.36 27.81
CA PRO A 67 29.21 -13.41 28.72
C PRO A 67 30.05 -14.68 28.59
N GLU A 68 29.43 -15.80 28.22
CA GLU A 68 30.10 -17.08 27.99
C GLU A 68 30.59 -17.25 26.54
N GLY A 69 30.28 -16.30 25.65
CA GLY A 69 30.62 -16.33 24.24
C GLY A 69 29.72 -17.26 23.41
N ASP A 70 28.54 -17.63 23.94
CA ASP A 70 27.58 -18.44 23.21
C ASP A 70 27.05 -17.70 21.96
N LYS A 71 26.64 -18.46 20.95
CA LYS A 71 26.03 -17.89 19.75
C LYS A 71 24.70 -17.24 20.09
N ILE A 72 24.50 -16.01 19.62
CA ILE A 72 23.25 -15.26 19.79
C ILE A 72 22.38 -15.39 18.54
N THR A 73 21.07 -15.47 18.78
CA THR A 73 20.03 -15.31 17.76
C THR A 73 19.14 -14.11 18.08
N TYR A 74 18.70 -13.42 17.03
CA TYR A 74 17.89 -12.21 17.15
C TYR A 74 16.45 -12.44 16.69
N ALA A 75 15.51 -11.72 17.29
CA ALA A 75 14.13 -11.69 16.83
C ALA A 75 13.51 -10.30 17.01
N LEU A 76 12.60 -9.95 16.11
CA LEU A 76 11.71 -8.80 16.24
C LEU A 76 10.57 -9.17 17.20
N GLU A 77 10.32 -8.36 18.22
CA GLU A 77 9.28 -8.61 19.22
C GLU A 77 8.03 -7.76 18.98
N SER A 78 8.19 -6.55 18.44
CA SER A 78 7.08 -5.68 18.07
C SER A 78 6.49 -6.07 16.72
N ASP A 79 5.17 -5.85 16.57
CA ASP A 79 4.49 -5.99 15.29
C ASP A 79 4.72 -4.72 14.45
N ILE A 80 5.77 -4.75 13.63
CA ILE A 80 6.15 -3.66 12.74
C ILE A 80 6.59 -4.23 11.39
N GLU A 81 6.40 -3.47 10.31
CA GLU A 81 6.73 -3.84 8.92
C GLU A 81 8.24 -3.81 8.62
N LEU A 82 9.02 -4.47 9.47
CA LEU A 82 10.46 -4.70 9.36
C LEU A 82 10.76 -6.19 9.50
N THR A 83 11.97 -6.59 9.13
CA THR A 83 12.48 -7.93 9.40
C THR A 83 13.85 -7.85 10.05
N VAL A 84 14.14 -8.79 10.94
CA VAL A 84 15.44 -8.94 11.59
C VAL A 84 16.02 -10.30 11.23
N SER A 85 17.22 -10.31 10.68
CA SER A 85 17.93 -11.53 10.34
C SER A 85 18.38 -12.24 11.61
N ALA A 86 17.81 -13.40 11.91
CA ALA A 86 18.01 -14.09 13.18
C ALA A 86 19.48 -14.44 13.49
N ASN A 87 20.35 -14.59 12.49
CA ASN A 87 21.76 -14.93 12.70
C ASN A 87 22.71 -13.72 12.72
N THR A 88 22.33 -12.60 12.11
CA THR A 88 23.22 -11.44 11.92
C THR A 88 22.76 -10.20 12.67
N GLY A 89 21.50 -10.17 13.11
CA GLY A 89 20.87 -8.98 13.70
C GLY A 89 20.54 -7.91 12.66
N GLU A 90 20.77 -8.15 11.37
CA GLU A 90 20.55 -7.16 10.31
C GLU A 90 19.05 -6.86 10.13
N ILE A 91 18.71 -5.58 10.20
CA ILE A 91 17.36 -5.04 10.07
C ILE A 91 17.13 -4.66 8.60
N TRP A 92 16.01 -5.11 8.05
CA TRP A 92 15.60 -4.86 6.67
C TRP A 92 14.17 -4.33 6.60
N THR A 93 13.93 -3.38 5.70
CA THR A 93 12.59 -2.86 5.41
C THR A 93 11.71 -3.92 4.72
N LYS A 94 10.46 -4.10 5.16
CA LYS A 94 9.50 -5.01 4.50
C LYS A 94 8.52 -4.26 3.59
N ARG A 95 7.90 -3.19 4.10
CA ARG A 95 7.11 -2.23 3.32
C ARG A 95 7.60 -0.81 3.60
N THR A 96 7.47 0.05 2.62
CA THR A 96 8.00 1.42 2.62
C THR A 96 7.08 2.50 3.22
N PRO A 97 5.72 2.37 3.29
CA PRO A 97 4.85 3.48 3.71
C PRO A 97 5.04 3.98 5.16
N ILE A 98 5.72 3.22 6.03
CA ILE A 98 6.00 3.65 7.41
C ILE A 98 7.14 4.68 7.50
N PHE A 99 7.90 4.85 6.41
CA PHE A 99 9.05 5.76 6.32
C PHE A 99 8.67 6.99 5.51
N ASP A 100 7.97 7.90 6.17
CA ASP A 100 7.42 9.14 5.61
C ASP A 100 7.69 10.26 6.61
N TYR A 101 8.67 11.12 6.34
CA TYR A 101 9.18 12.07 7.32
C TYR A 101 8.11 13.08 7.76
N GLU A 102 7.22 13.45 6.82
CA GLU A 102 6.09 14.35 7.06
C GLU A 102 5.09 13.80 8.10
N THR A 103 5.04 12.47 8.32
CA THR A 103 4.16 11.84 9.32
C THR A 103 4.92 11.30 10.52
N THR A 104 6.09 10.71 10.31
CA THR A 104 6.85 9.98 11.31
C THR A 104 8.34 10.27 11.19
N GLN A 105 8.90 10.94 12.20
CA GLN A 105 10.33 11.31 12.21
C GLN A 105 11.22 10.28 12.92
N SER A 106 10.63 9.41 13.74
CA SER A 106 11.35 8.35 14.45
C SER A 106 10.41 7.18 14.76
N ILE A 107 10.95 5.97 14.70
CA ILE A 107 10.24 4.73 14.99
C ILE A 107 11.01 3.96 16.06
N SER A 108 10.30 3.45 17.08
CA SER A 108 10.90 2.61 18.12
C SER A 108 10.20 1.25 18.20
N PHE A 109 10.98 0.19 18.34
CA PHE A 109 10.49 -1.18 18.45
C PHE A 109 11.42 -2.05 19.30
N ASP A 110 10.88 -3.12 19.86
CA ASP A 110 11.64 -4.03 20.71
C ASP A 110 12.16 -5.22 19.90
N VAL A 111 13.40 -5.60 20.20
CA VAL A 111 14.06 -6.78 19.67
C VAL A 111 14.62 -7.62 20.80
N SER A 112 14.81 -8.90 20.55
CA SER A 112 15.44 -9.79 21.50
C SER A 112 16.73 -10.41 20.98
N ALA A 113 17.63 -10.65 21.92
CA ALA A 113 18.83 -11.45 21.76
C ALA A 113 18.71 -12.68 22.65
N LYS A 114 18.82 -13.87 22.06
CA LYS A 114 18.66 -15.16 22.73
C LYS A 114 19.88 -16.05 22.49
N ASP A 115 20.44 -16.59 23.56
CA ASP A 115 21.55 -17.55 23.47
C ASP A 115 21.09 -18.97 23.08
N ILE A 116 22.04 -19.88 22.92
CA ILE A 116 21.77 -21.27 22.55
C ILE A 116 21.09 -22.08 23.67
N LYS A 117 21.14 -21.63 24.93
CA LYS A 117 20.59 -22.33 26.09
C LYS A 117 19.19 -21.83 26.48
N GLY A 118 18.73 -20.76 25.83
CA GLY A 118 17.38 -20.25 25.93
C GLY A 118 17.24 -18.93 26.68
N ASN A 119 18.30 -18.39 27.29
CA ASN A 119 18.20 -17.11 27.99
C ASN A 119 18.03 -15.97 26.98
N LYS A 120 17.24 -14.97 27.35
CA LYS A 120 16.76 -13.91 26.47
C LYS A 120 16.90 -12.56 27.15
N THR A 121 17.32 -11.57 26.37
CA THR A 121 17.29 -10.14 26.73
C THR A 121 16.55 -9.37 25.65
N ILE A 122 15.77 -8.38 26.05
CA ILE A 122 15.03 -7.47 25.17
C ILE A 122 15.64 -6.08 25.32
N ALA A 123 15.78 -5.37 24.21
CA ALA A 123 16.19 -3.97 24.18
C ALA A 123 15.40 -3.23 23.10
N THR A 124 15.31 -1.92 23.24
CA THR A 124 14.61 -1.06 22.29
C THR A 124 15.57 -0.59 21.20
N VAL A 125 15.13 -0.70 19.95
CA VAL A 125 15.79 -0.12 18.78
C VAL A 125 15.01 1.11 18.34
N THR A 126 15.71 2.22 18.12
CA THR A 126 15.16 3.45 17.55
C THR A 126 15.75 3.68 16.17
N ILE A 127 14.90 4.00 15.20
CA ILE A 127 15.30 4.41 13.85
C ILE A 127 14.83 5.85 13.66
N ASP A 128 15.78 6.77 13.50
CA ASP A 128 15.46 8.13 13.08
C ASP A 128 15.34 8.20 11.56
N ILE A 129 14.25 8.81 11.10
CA ILE A 129 13.95 8.98 9.69
C ILE A 129 14.57 10.31 9.26
N LEU A 130 15.41 10.24 8.22
CA LEU A 130 16.03 11.41 7.63
C LEU A 130 15.18 11.88 6.45
N ASP A 131 14.85 13.16 6.50
CA ASP A 131 14.16 13.90 5.45
C ASP A 131 14.99 13.91 4.15
N LYS A 132 14.34 13.57 3.04
CA LYS A 132 14.81 13.88 1.69
C LYS A 132 13.83 14.90 1.10
N ASP A 133 14.18 16.19 1.19
CA ASP A 133 13.38 17.31 0.67
C ASP A 133 12.70 17.00 -0.68
N ASP A 134 11.44 16.57 -0.58
CA ASP A 134 10.55 16.19 -1.69
C ASP A 134 9.18 16.87 -1.55
N GLY A 135 9.14 17.94 -0.74
CA GLY A 135 7.98 18.77 -0.50
C GLY A 135 7.25 18.46 0.82
N PRO A 136 6.23 19.26 1.15
CA PRO A 136 5.59 19.22 2.46
C PRO A 136 4.46 18.17 2.57
N LEU A 137 4.24 17.38 1.53
CA LEU A 137 3.12 16.45 1.45
C LEU A 137 3.54 15.07 1.96
N THR A 138 2.68 14.42 2.72
CA THR A 138 2.89 13.00 3.08
C THR A 138 2.91 12.12 1.84
N ASN A 139 3.53 10.95 1.93
CA ASN A 139 3.48 9.95 0.85
C ASN A 139 2.06 9.63 0.37
N PHE A 140 1.10 9.55 1.29
CA PHE A 140 -0.29 9.33 0.96
C PHE A 140 -0.88 10.48 0.13
N GLN A 141 -0.62 11.73 0.55
CA GLN A 141 -1.03 12.93 -0.17
C GLN A 141 -0.38 13.01 -1.57
N LYS A 142 0.91 12.67 -1.67
CA LYS A 142 1.64 12.55 -2.95
C LYS A 142 0.97 11.53 -3.89
N SER A 143 0.56 10.36 -3.37
CA SER A 143 -0.18 9.35 -4.14
C SER A 143 -1.53 9.85 -4.65
N PHE A 144 -2.27 10.62 -3.85
CA PHE A 144 -3.52 11.26 -4.30
C PHE A 144 -3.29 12.25 -5.43
N VAL A 145 -2.32 13.16 -5.31
CA VAL A 145 -2.01 14.12 -6.37
C VAL A 145 -1.66 13.39 -7.67
N ASN A 146 -0.89 12.30 -7.58
CA ASN A 146 -0.53 11.48 -8.74
C ASN A 146 -1.76 10.84 -9.40
N GLU A 147 -2.63 10.22 -8.61
CA GLU A 147 -3.81 9.54 -9.14
C GLU A 147 -4.85 10.53 -9.68
N TYR A 148 -5.06 11.66 -9.01
CA TYR A 148 -5.90 12.74 -9.51
C TYR A 148 -5.45 13.16 -10.91
N ILE A 149 -4.15 13.47 -11.08
CA ILE A 149 -3.60 13.87 -12.38
C ILE A 149 -3.74 12.75 -13.40
N TYR A 150 -3.44 11.51 -13.02
CA TYR A 150 -3.56 10.35 -13.90
C TYR A 150 -4.99 10.21 -14.44
N LEU A 151 -5.97 10.31 -13.54
CA LEU A 151 -7.38 10.11 -13.84
C LEU A 151 -7.97 11.28 -14.63
N THR A 152 -7.84 12.52 -14.17
CA THR A 152 -8.51 13.68 -14.78
C THR A 152 -7.88 14.13 -16.10
N TYR A 153 -6.62 13.77 -16.35
CA TYR A 153 -5.94 13.98 -17.63
C TYR A 153 -5.97 12.75 -18.54
N LYS A 154 -6.65 11.68 -18.10
CA LYS A 154 -6.86 10.42 -18.84
C LYS A 154 -5.54 9.83 -19.36
N LEU A 155 -4.58 9.68 -18.46
CA LEU A 155 -3.22 9.22 -18.78
C LEU A 155 -3.09 7.70 -18.94
N SER A 156 -4.18 6.97 -18.74
CA SER A 156 -4.20 5.53 -19.01
C SER A 156 -3.83 5.22 -20.47
N PRO A 157 -3.01 4.20 -20.75
CA PRO A 157 -2.64 3.81 -22.12
C PRO A 157 -3.84 3.46 -23.02
N THR A 158 -5.00 3.19 -22.42
CA THR A 158 -6.25 2.85 -23.11
C THR A 158 -7.13 4.06 -23.40
N ALA A 159 -6.73 5.26 -22.96
CA ALA A 159 -7.49 6.50 -23.14
C ALA A 159 -6.78 7.48 -24.09
N SER A 160 -7.57 8.37 -24.69
CA SER A 160 -7.06 9.51 -25.46
C SER A 160 -6.91 10.70 -24.51
N GLY A 161 -5.74 10.80 -23.86
CA GLY A 161 -5.44 11.81 -22.86
C GLY A 161 -5.49 13.26 -23.34
N GLY A 162 -5.69 14.18 -22.38
CA GLY A 162 -5.64 15.63 -22.58
C GLY A 162 -4.43 16.26 -21.90
N ASN A 163 -3.95 17.40 -22.41
CA ASN A 163 -2.86 18.15 -21.76
C ASN A 163 -3.36 19.12 -20.68
N LEU A 164 -4.66 19.40 -20.66
CA LEU A 164 -5.30 20.39 -19.82
C LEU A 164 -6.51 19.79 -19.11
N SER A 165 -6.84 20.31 -17.93
CA SER A 165 -7.98 19.83 -17.14
C SER A 165 -9.31 20.23 -17.79
N GLU A 166 -10.24 19.29 -17.83
CA GLU A 166 -11.58 19.46 -18.43
C GLU A 166 -12.62 19.03 -17.39
N LYS A 167 -13.72 19.78 -17.27
CA LYS A 167 -14.92 19.37 -16.54
C LYS A 167 -16.14 20.10 -17.08
N TRP A 168 -17.32 19.73 -16.61
CA TRP A 168 -18.53 20.48 -16.88
C TRP A 168 -18.55 21.82 -16.12
N GLN A 169 -19.18 22.83 -16.71
CA GLN A 169 -19.69 24.01 -16.01
C GLN A 169 -21.17 24.17 -16.36
N GLY A 170 -22.05 23.87 -15.40
CA GLY A 170 -23.49 23.98 -15.57
C GLY A 170 -24.22 22.65 -15.46
N ALA A 171 -25.34 22.50 -16.18
CA ALA A 171 -26.21 21.35 -16.06
C ALA A 171 -25.74 20.19 -16.94
N VAL A 172 -25.63 19.01 -16.34
CA VAL A 172 -25.50 17.71 -17.02
C VAL A 172 -26.90 17.11 -17.12
N GLN A 173 -27.47 17.13 -18.32
CA GLN A 173 -28.85 16.72 -18.59
C GLN A 173 -28.81 15.37 -19.31
N LEU A 174 -29.05 14.30 -18.55
CA LEU A 174 -29.00 12.92 -19.02
C LEU A 174 -30.37 12.46 -19.52
N TYR A 175 -30.44 12.02 -20.78
CA TYR A 175 -31.56 11.25 -21.30
C TYR A 175 -31.13 9.80 -21.49
N ILE A 176 -31.99 8.85 -21.09
CA ILE A 176 -31.74 7.41 -21.20
C ILE A 176 -32.79 6.75 -22.10
N GLU A 177 -32.38 5.88 -23.01
CA GLU A 177 -33.28 5.08 -23.83
C GLU A 177 -32.72 3.69 -24.16
N GLY A 178 -33.52 2.89 -24.87
CA GLY A 178 -33.15 1.54 -25.33
C GLY A 178 -33.79 0.43 -24.49
N ASP A 179 -33.08 -0.68 -24.34
CA ASP A 179 -33.54 -1.90 -23.67
C ASP A 179 -33.50 -1.77 -22.13
N LEU A 180 -34.21 -0.76 -21.60
CA LEU A 180 -34.21 -0.42 -20.18
C LEU A 180 -35.09 -1.39 -19.37
N PRO A 181 -34.61 -1.89 -18.20
CA PRO A 181 -35.48 -2.57 -17.24
C PRO A 181 -36.64 -1.70 -16.75
N SER A 182 -37.68 -2.33 -16.21
CA SER A 182 -38.76 -1.60 -15.52
C SER A 182 -38.19 -0.78 -14.35
N ASP A 183 -38.66 0.45 -14.20
CA ASP A 183 -38.26 1.39 -13.14
C ASP A 183 -36.76 1.79 -13.17
N TYR A 184 -36.04 1.50 -14.26
CA TYR A 184 -34.61 1.77 -14.35
C TYR A 184 -34.26 3.26 -14.23
N ALA A 185 -35.17 4.17 -14.63
CA ALA A 185 -34.99 5.60 -14.41
C ALA A 185 -34.84 5.96 -12.91
N ALA A 186 -35.60 5.30 -12.03
CA ALA A 186 -35.47 5.52 -10.59
C ALA A 186 -34.16 4.94 -10.04
N THR A 187 -33.70 3.82 -10.59
CA THR A 187 -32.39 3.24 -10.29
C THR A 187 -31.26 4.20 -10.69
N VAL A 188 -31.32 4.74 -11.91
CA VAL A 188 -30.35 5.72 -12.42
C VAL A 188 -30.34 6.98 -11.54
N GLU A 189 -31.50 7.48 -11.12
CA GLU A 189 -31.55 8.64 -10.21
C GLU A 189 -30.78 8.40 -8.89
N ASN A 190 -30.84 7.21 -8.31
CA ASN A 190 -30.04 6.89 -7.12
C ASN A 190 -28.53 6.94 -7.42
N TYR A 191 -28.11 6.46 -8.59
CA TYR A 191 -26.69 6.54 -8.99
C TYR A 191 -26.27 7.99 -9.22
N LEU A 192 -27.13 8.80 -9.85
CA LEU A 192 -26.86 10.23 -10.06
C LEU A 192 -26.80 11.00 -8.74
N ASP A 193 -27.60 10.63 -7.73
CA ASP A 193 -27.53 11.22 -6.39
C ASP A 193 -26.17 11.04 -5.72
N GLU A 194 -25.50 9.90 -5.94
CA GLU A 194 -24.15 9.69 -5.45
C GLU A 194 -23.14 10.66 -6.09
N PHE A 195 -23.24 10.90 -7.41
CA PHE A 195 -22.42 11.91 -8.08
C PHE A 195 -22.75 13.33 -7.60
N ARG A 196 -24.04 13.68 -7.49
CA ARG A 196 -24.48 15.00 -7.00
C ARG A 196 -23.93 15.30 -5.61
N ALA A 197 -23.88 14.31 -4.73
CA ALA A 197 -23.34 14.46 -3.38
C ALA A 197 -21.83 14.83 -3.36
N LEU A 198 -21.12 14.59 -4.46
CA LEU A 198 -19.69 14.87 -4.60
C LEU A 198 -19.41 16.18 -5.36
N MET A 199 -20.41 16.83 -5.95
CA MET A 199 -20.22 18.05 -6.75
C MET A 199 -20.70 19.30 -5.99
N THR A 200 -19.81 20.27 -5.79
CA THR A 200 -20.08 21.46 -4.96
C THR A 200 -19.84 22.79 -5.68
N ASP A 201 -19.38 22.76 -6.93
CA ASP A 201 -19.11 23.94 -7.75
C ASP A 201 -20.35 24.55 -8.43
N GLY A 202 -21.53 24.01 -8.15
CA GLY A 202 -22.80 24.43 -8.75
C GLY A 202 -23.15 23.69 -10.04
N THR A 203 -22.33 22.75 -10.51
CA THR A 203 -22.71 21.78 -11.54
C THR A 203 -23.92 20.98 -11.07
N THR A 204 -24.95 20.87 -11.93
CA THR A 204 -26.13 20.06 -11.64
C THR A 204 -26.14 18.81 -12.51
N ILE A 205 -26.76 17.75 -12.03
CA ILE A 205 -27.00 16.53 -12.82
C ILE A 205 -28.50 16.26 -12.78
N GLU A 206 -29.14 16.10 -13.94
CA GLU A 206 -30.59 15.97 -14.06
C GLU A 206 -30.92 14.86 -15.05
N LEU A 207 -31.83 13.96 -14.69
CA LEU A 207 -32.45 13.06 -15.65
C LEU A 207 -33.59 13.82 -16.36
N VAL A 208 -33.55 13.88 -17.69
CA VAL A 208 -34.52 14.60 -18.51
C VAL A 208 -35.39 13.63 -19.31
N ALA A 209 -36.56 14.10 -19.74
CA ALA A 209 -37.60 13.23 -20.31
C ALA A 209 -37.43 13.00 -21.81
N THR A 210 -36.76 13.91 -22.52
CA THR A 210 -36.62 13.83 -23.98
C THR A 210 -35.18 14.08 -24.43
N PRO A 211 -34.77 13.57 -25.60
CA PRO A 211 -33.42 13.80 -26.13
C PRO A 211 -33.17 15.26 -26.51
N GLU A 212 -34.20 16.07 -26.75
CA GLU A 212 -34.06 17.50 -27.04
C GLU A 212 -33.71 18.33 -25.80
N GLU A 213 -34.05 17.83 -24.61
CA GLU A 213 -33.72 18.45 -23.33
C GLU A 213 -32.31 18.06 -22.85
N SER A 214 -31.67 17.08 -23.51
CA SER A 214 -30.45 16.47 -23.02
C SER A 214 -29.19 17.01 -23.70
N ASN A 215 -28.11 17.03 -22.93
CA ASN A 215 -26.76 17.19 -23.44
C ASN A 215 -25.91 15.93 -23.24
N VAL A 216 -26.39 14.97 -22.44
CA VAL A 216 -25.86 13.61 -22.34
C VAL A 216 -26.95 12.64 -22.76
N HIS A 217 -26.62 11.74 -23.68
CA HIS A 217 -27.56 10.72 -24.15
C HIS A 217 -26.96 9.33 -23.94
N LEU A 218 -27.67 8.48 -23.18
CA LEU A 218 -27.34 7.09 -22.95
C LEU A 218 -28.30 6.16 -23.70
N ILE A 219 -27.74 5.22 -24.46
CA ILE A 219 -28.50 4.17 -25.15
C ILE A 219 -28.07 2.80 -24.60
N MET A 220 -29.03 2.07 -24.04
CA MET A 220 -28.82 0.70 -23.57
C MET A 220 -29.28 -0.33 -24.60
N GLY A 221 -28.49 -1.37 -24.82
CA GLY A 221 -28.88 -2.50 -25.67
C GLY A 221 -27.72 -3.10 -26.48
N PRO A 222 -28.01 -3.93 -27.48
CA PRO A 222 -26.96 -4.48 -28.36
C PRO A 222 -26.23 -3.36 -29.10
N THR A 223 -25.02 -3.61 -29.59
CA THR A 223 -24.25 -2.62 -30.38
C THR A 223 -25.02 -2.12 -31.60
N SER A 224 -25.90 -2.94 -32.18
CA SER A 224 -26.79 -2.55 -33.28
C SER A 224 -27.79 -1.45 -32.92
N ALA A 225 -28.05 -1.19 -31.62
CA ALA A 225 -28.95 -0.12 -31.19
C ALA A 225 -28.41 1.27 -31.57
N VAL A 226 -27.08 1.44 -31.62
CA VAL A 226 -26.46 2.74 -31.91
C VAL A 226 -26.08 2.93 -33.38
N VAL A 227 -26.17 1.91 -34.24
CA VAL A 227 -25.68 1.98 -35.63
C VAL A 227 -26.27 3.13 -36.45
N THR A 228 -27.55 3.44 -36.25
CA THR A 228 -28.23 4.52 -37.00
C THR A 228 -28.11 5.87 -36.29
N ILE A 229 -27.94 5.86 -34.98
CA ILE A 229 -27.97 7.06 -34.13
C ILE A 229 -26.55 7.66 -34.02
N TRP A 230 -25.57 6.80 -33.76
CA TRP A 230 -24.14 7.12 -33.62
C TRP A 230 -23.29 6.12 -34.44
N PRO A 231 -23.27 6.25 -35.78
CA PRO A 231 -22.48 5.36 -36.63
C PRO A 231 -20.98 5.39 -36.29
N ASP A 232 -20.48 6.54 -35.85
CA ASP A 232 -19.09 6.71 -35.41
C ASP A 232 -18.78 5.93 -34.12
N MET A 233 -19.71 5.88 -33.16
CA MET A 233 -19.55 5.06 -31.97
C MET A 233 -19.68 3.57 -32.31
N TYR A 234 -20.63 3.22 -33.19
CA TYR A 234 -20.79 1.84 -33.66
C TYR A 234 -19.49 1.28 -34.25
N ASP A 235 -18.81 2.04 -35.12
CA ASP A 235 -17.54 1.64 -35.73
C ASP A 235 -16.43 1.38 -34.69
N LEU A 236 -16.48 2.03 -33.52
CA LEU A 236 -15.54 1.82 -32.43
C LEU A 236 -15.84 0.55 -31.62
N ILE A 237 -17.12 0.23 -31.42
CA ILE A 237 -17.55 -0.82 -30.49
C ILE A 237 -17.95 -2.14 -31.16
N SER A 238 -18.23 -2.15 -32.47
CA SER A 238 -18.84 -3.30 -33.17
C SER A 238 -17.96 -4.55 -33.16
N ASP A 239 -16.64 -4.35 -33.23
CA ASP A 239 -15.65 -5.43 -33.31
C ASP A 239 -15.00 -5.72 -31.94
N GLY A 240 -15.45 -5.02 -30.88
CA GLY A 240 -14.88 -5.10 -29.54
C GLY A 240 -15.74 -5.89 -28.54
N ASN A 241 -15.10 -6.31 -27.44
CA ASN A 241 -15.78 -6.90 -26.31
C ASN A 241 -15.99 -5.88 -25.19
N PHE A 242 -16.72 -4.81 -25.49
CA PHE A 242 -17.01 -3.72 -24.55
C PHE A 242 -18.30 -3.99 -23.76
N GLY A 243 -18.30 -3.67 -22.46
CA GLY A 243 -19.50 -3.63 -21.63
C GLY A 243 -20.28 -2.33 -21.84
N GLY A 244 -19.56 -1.22 -21.97
CA GLY A 244 -20.07 0.11 -22.30
C GLY A 244 -19.02 0.93 -23.04
N TYR A 245 -19.40 2.12 -23.47
CA TYR A 245 -18.49 3.08 -24.10
C TYR A 245 -19.03 4.50 -23.97
N ALA A 246 -18.21 5.39 -23.42
CA ALA A 246 -18.53 6.80 -23.25
C ALA A 246 -17.64 7.71 -24.10
N LEU A 247 -18.25 8.76 -24.66
CA LEU A 247 -17.57 9.83 -25.37
C LEU A 247 -18.14 11.16 -24.92
N TYR A 248 -17.28 12.17 -24.76
CA TYR A 248 -17.71 13.54 -24.53
C TYR A 248 -17.02 14.52 -25.48
N ASN A 249 -17.56 15.73 -25.59
CA ASN A 249 -16.97 16.83 -26.34
C ASN A 249 -16.67 18.00 -25.40
N THR A 250 -15.53 18.63 -25.64
CA THR A 250 -15.09 19.86 -24.99
C THR A 250 -15.06 21.03 -25.96
N ASP A 251 -15.35 22.22 -25.47
CA ASP A 251 -15.21 23.46 -26.23
C ASP A 251 -13.77 24.03 -26.14
N SER A 252 -13.56 25.21 -26.70
CA SER A 252 -12.24 25.87 -26.68
C SER A 252 -11.80 26.32 -25.28
N ASP A 253 -12.72 26.37 -24.31
CA ASP A 253 -12.49 26.76 -22.93
C ASP A 253 -12.39 25.54 -22.01
N TYR A 254 -12.26 24.33 -22.59
CA TYR A 254 -12.12 23.05 -21.89
C TYR A 254 -13.37 22.66 -21.06
N GLN A 255 -14.52 23.24 -21.40
CA GLN A 255 -15.80 22.85 -20.81
C GLN A 255 -16.35 21.65 -21.52
N ILE A 256 -16.66 20.61 -20.76
CA ILE A 256 -17.45 19.50 -21.28
C ILE A 256 -18.87 20.01 -21.48
N TYR A 257 -19.43 19.79 -22.67
CA TYR A 257 -20.77 20.30 -23.02
C TYR A 257 -21.67 19.25 -23.67
N LYS A 258 -21.15 18.08 -24.04
CA LYS A 258 -21.93 17.00 -24.66
C LYS A 258 -21.36 15.64 -24.32
N GLY A 259 -22.23 14.67 -24.03
CA GLY A 259 -21.87 13.30 -23.72
C GLY A 259 -22.72 12.27 -24.49
N ARG A 260 -22.12 11.11 -24.78
CA ARG A 260 -22.80 9.93 -25.30
C ARG A 260 -22.32 8.71 -24.55
N ILE A 261 -23.26 7.88 -24.10
CA ILE A 261 -22.96 6.62 -23.43
C ILE A 261 -23.69 5.51 -24.18
N TRP A 262 -22.98 4.43 -24.50
CA TRP A 262 -23.60 3.16 -24.83
C TRP A 262 -23.34 2.16 -23.70
N MET A 263 -24.36 1.37 -23.34
CA MET A 263 -24.23 0.29 -22.36
C MET A 263 -24.89 -0.97 -22.85
N ARG A 264 -24.23 -2.12 -22.66
CA ARG A 264 -24.78 -3.44 -23.04
C ARG A 264 -25.88 -3.92 -22.10
N GLY A 265 -25.89 -3.46 -20.85
CA GLY A 265 -26.88 -3.86 -19.84
C GLY A 265 -26.87 -2.95 -18.60
N PRO A 266 -27.78 -3.19 -17.63
CA PRO A 266 -28.08 -2.27 -16.52
C PRO A 266 -27.16 -2.43 -15.29
N ASP A 267 -25.90 -2.75 -15.52
CA ASP A 267 -24.92 -2.97 -14.45
C ASP A 267 -24.55 -1.65 -13.74
N GLU A 268 -24.52 -1.65 -12.40
CA GLU A 268 -24.30 -0.46 -11.58
C GLU A 268 -22.88 0.09 -11.75
N GLY A 269 -21.88 -0.76 -11.53
CA GLY A 269 -20.48 -0.40 -11.73
C GLY A 269 -20.23 0.11 -13.14
N LEU A 270 -20.79 -0.55 -14.16
CA LEU A 270 -20.70 -0.07 -15.54
C LEU A 270 -21.34 1.31 -15.73
N PHE A 271 -22.53 1.57 -15.17
CA PHE A 271 -23.14 2.89 -15.27
C PHE A 271 -22.23 3.97 -14.67
N LYS A 272 -21.73 3.75 -13.45
CA LYS A 272 -20.87 4.71 -12.75
C LYS A 272 -19.55 4.91 -13.48
N HIS A 273 -18.98 3.85 -14.05
CA HIS A 273 -17.79 3.92 -14.88
C HIS A 273 -17.99 4.81 -16.11
N GLU A 274 -19.01 4.53 -16.93
CA GLU A 274 -19.25 5.28 -18.16
C GLU A 274 -19.70 6.72 -17.87
N PHE A 275 -20.47 6.94 -16.80
CA PHE A 275 -20.82 8.28 -16.37
C PHE A 275 -19.62 9.03 -15.80
N GLY A 276 -18.70 8.33 -15.12
CA GLY A 276 -17.39 8.84 -14.70
C GLY A 276 -16.61 9.45 -15.87
N HIS A 277 -16.61 8.78 -17.03
CA HIS A 277 -16.03 9.34 -18.25
C HIS A 277 -16.74 10.61 -18.72
N ILE A 278 -18.07 10.65 -18.66
CA ILE A 278 -18.84 11.85 -19.03
C ILE A 278 -18.48 13.05 -18.15
N ILE A 279 -18.18 12.84 -16.86
CA ILE A 279 -17.78 13.90 -15.95
C ILE A 279 -16.27 14.21 -16.01
N GLY A 280 -15.56 13.67 -17.00
CA GLY A 280 -14.17 14.03 -17.29
C GLY A 280 -13.11 13.15 -16.63
N LEU A 281 -13.46 11.96 -16.15
CA LEU A 281 -12.50 11.00 -15.60
C LEU A 281 -12.00 10.02 -16.68
N GLY A 282 -10.75 9.61 -16.61
CA GLY A 282 -10.18 8.51 -17.42
C GLY A 282 -10.33 7.17 -16.72
N HIS A 283 -9.51 6.19 -17.10
CA HIS A 283 -9.32 5.00 -16.27
C HIS A 283 -8.32 5.30 -15.15
N THR A 284 -8.54 4.73 -13.98
CA THR A 284 -7.60 4.77 -12.86
C THR A 284 -6.36 3.92 -13.13
N SER A 285 -5.29 4.13 -12.37
CA SER A 285 -4.07 3.32 -12.51
C SER A 285 -4.25 1.91 -11.94
N ASP A 286 -3.48 0.93 -12.44
CA ASP A 286 -3.55 -0.48 -12.00
C ASP A 286 -3.44 -0.64 -10.47
N GLN A 287 -2.71 0.26 -9.81
CA GLN A 287 -2.57 0.32 -8.36
C GLN A 287 -3.92 0.33 -7.62
N TYR A 288 -4.93 1.00 -8.17
CA TYR A 288 -6.26 1.15 -7.57
C TYR A 288 -7.29 0.19 -8.17
N CYS A 289 -6.87 -0.74 -9.03
CA CYS A 289 -7.69 -1.83 -9.53
C CYS A 289 -7.35 -3.18 -8.90
N ASP A 290 -6.08 -3.39 -8.55
CA ASP A 290 -5.57 -4.68 -8.07
C ASP A 290 -5.62 -4.86 -6.54
N THR A 291 -6.11 -3.85 -5.79
CA THR A 291 -6.12 -3.85 -4.31
C THR A 291 -7.51 -3.55 -3.70
N GLU A 292 -7.66 -3.71 -2.37
CA GLU A 292 -8.94 -3.82 -1.61
C GLU A 292 -9.92 -2.63 -1.67
N ALA A 293 -9.64 -1.59 -2.48
CA ALA A 293 -10.56 -0.50 -2.78
C ALA A 293 -10.66 -0.30 -4.30
N THR A 294 -11.23 -1.29 -4.98
CA THR A 294 -11.40 -1.28 -6.44
C THR A 294 -12.17 -0.03 -6.86
N SER A 295 -11.53 0.85 -7.63
CA SER A 295 -12.15 2.07 -8.14
C SER A 295 -13.27 1.74 -9.12
N VAL A 296 -14.30 2.59 -9.18
CA VAL A 296 -15.34 2.52 -10.23
C VAL A 296 -14.77 2.84 -11.62
N MET A 297 -13.60 3.48 -11.69
CA MET A 297 -12.91 3.82 -12.94
C MET A 297 -11.93 2.73 -13.41
N CYS A 298 -11.97 1.54 -12.81
CA CYS A 298 -11.28 0.35 -13.29
C CYS A 298 -11.99 -0.27 -14.51
N SER A 299 -11.23 -0.94 -15.39
CA SER A 299 -11.83 -1.64 -16.54
C SER A 299 -12.79 -2.77 -16.14
N GLY A 300 -12.59 -3.36 -14.96
CA GLY A 300 -13.61 -4.11 -14.24
C GLY A 300 -14.11 -3.23 -13.09
N PRO A 301 -15.15 -2.41 -13.29
CA PRO A 301 -15.52 -1.39 -12.32
C PRO A 301 -16.15 -2.01 -11.07
N ALA A 302 -15.89 -1.41 -9.92
CA ALA A 302 -16.66 -1.67 -8.72
C ALA A 302 -18.04 -0.99 -8.78
N ASP A 303 -18.98 -1.47 -7.98
CA ASP A 303 -20.31 -0.85 -7.85
C ASP A 303 -20.29 0.41 -6.96
N GLN A 304 -19.33 0.51 -6.03
CA GLN A 304 -19.30 1.56 -5.01
C GLN A 304 -18.05 2.43 -5.18
N PHE A 305 -18.21 3.74 -5.00
CA PHE A 305 -17.07 4.65 -5.01
C PHE A 305 -16.13 4.37 -3.85
N SER A 306 -14.85 4.14 -4.16
CA SER A 306 -13.78 4.16 -3.17
C SER A 306 -13.64 5.56 -2.56
N THR A 307 -12.95 5.68 -1.41
CA THR A 307 -12.60 7.00 -0.85
C THR A 307 -11.81 7.84 -1.86
N PHE A 308 -10.94 7.21 -2.66
CA PHE A 308 -10.18 7.90 -3.71
C PHE A 308 -11.07 8.44 -4.82
N ASP A 309 -12.04 7.65 -5.31
CA ASP A 309 -12.99 8.12 -6.32
C ASP A 309 -13.77 9.34 -5.81
N GLN A 310 -14.26 9.26 -4.57
CA GLN A 310 -15.02 10.34 -3.94
C GLN A 310 -14.20 11.62 -3.83
N GLU A 311 -12.98 11.53 -3.31
CA GLU A 311 -12.12 12.71 -3.12
C GLU A 311 -11.63 13.30 -4.45
N ILE A 312 -11.40 12.48 -5.49
CA ILE A 312 -11.07 12.99 -6.82
C ILE A 312 -12.26 13.73 -7.42
N ILE A 313 -13.48 13.18 -7.36
CA ILE A 313 -14.68 13.85 -7.89
C ILE A 313 -14.95 15.15 -7.13
N LYS A 314 -14.90 15.14 -5.79
CA LYS A 314 -15.04 16.34 -4.95
C LYS A 314 -14.02 17.40 -5.32
N THR A 315 -12.76 17.00 -5.51
CA THR A 315 -11.69 17.92 -5.86
C THR A 315 -11.83 18.47 -7.28
N LEU A 316 -12.30 17.67 -8.24
CA LEU A 316 -12.56 18.13 -9.59
C LEU A 316 -13.73 19.14 -9.60
N TYR A 317 -14.81 18.84 -8.89
CA TYR A 317 -16.05 19.60 -8.87
C TYR A 317 -16.25 20.48 -7.63
N ARG A 318 -15.15 21.00 -7.05
CA ARG A 318 -15.21 22.10 -6.09
C ARG A 318 -15.06 23.45 -6.79
N SER A 319 -15.61 24.49 -6.16
CA SER A 319 -15.73 25.82 -6.77
C SER A 319 -14.38 26.48 -7.07
N GLU A 320 -13.34 26.11 -6.30
CA GLU A 320 -12.02 26.66 -6.42
C GLU A 320 -11.15 25.95 -7.47
N THR A 321 -11.55 24.76 -7.94
CA THR A 321 -10.79 24.02 -8.97
C THR A 321 -11.15 24.52 -10.36
N PRO A 322 -10.23 25.20 -11.07
CA PRO A 322 -10.49 25.73 -12.40
C PRO A 322 -10.35 24.65 -13.49
N VAL A 323 -10.83 24.98 -14.69
CA VAL A 323 -10.55 24.22 -15.92
C VAL A 323 -9.31 24.77 -16.63
N GLY A 324 -8.79 24.02 -17.60
CA GLY A 324 -7.75 24.49 -18.50
C GLY A 324 -6.35 24.60 -17.90
N LEU A 325 -6.10 24.03 -16.71
CA LEU A 325 -4.76 23.99 -16.14
C LEU A 325 -3.96 22.83 -16.74
N ASP A 326 -2.67 23.06 -16.96
CA ASP A 326 -1.74 21.96 -17.21
C ASP A 326 -1.46 21.16 -15.94
N GLN A 327 -0.83 19.99 -16.10
CA GLN A 327 -0.56 19.08 -14.99
C GLN A 327 0.32 19.72 -13.90
N ASN A 328 1.26 20.60 -14.25
CA ASN A 328 2.14 21.21 -13.26
C ASN A 328 1.38 22.24 -12.42
N ALA A 329 0.61 23.11 -13.07
CA ALA A 329 -0.23 24.09 -12.40
C ALA A 329 -1.28 23.40 -11.51
N MET A 330 -1.90 22.32 -12.00
CA MET A 330 -2.84 21.53 -11.20
C MET A 330 -2.15 20.86 -10.01
N ARG A 331 -0.96 20.27 -10.18
CA ARG A 331 -0.18 19.70 -9.05
C ARG A 331 0.11 20.74 -7.97
N SER A 332 0.52 21.95 -8.36
CA SER A 332 0.74 23.04 -7.40
C SER A 332 -0.55 23.41 -6.66
N LEU A 333 -1.67 23.55 -7.38
CA LEU A 333 -2.97 23.85 -6.77
C LEU A 333 -3.41 22.78 -5.75
N LEU A 334 -3.29 21.51 -6.12
CA LEU A 334 -3.64 20.40 -5.23
C LEU A 334 -2.74 20.35 -4.00
N THR A 335 -1.45 20.64 -4.17
CA THR A 335 -0.50 20.73 -3.05
C THR A 335 -0.94 21.82 -2.07
N ASP A 336 -1.32 22.99 -2.58
CA ASP A 336 -1.81 24.10 -1.75
C ASP A 336 -3.09 23.70 -0.99
N TYR A 337 -4.04 23.00 -1.63
CA TYR A 337 -5.24 22.50 -0.96
C TYR A 337 -4.94 21.51 0.17
N LEU A 338 -3.99 20.60 -0.06
CA LEU A 338 -3.61 19.58 0.93
C LEU A 338 -2.89 20.20 2.13
N ILE A 339 -2.02 21.19 1.90
CA ILE A 339 -1.34 21.92 2.98
C ILE A 339 -2.33 22.75 3.80
N GLN A 340 -3.33 23.34 3.15
CA GLN A 340 -4.35 24.17 3.82
C GLN A 340 -5.41 23.33 4.55
N GLY A 341 -5.46 22.02 4.31
CA GLY A 341 -6.45 21.12 4.88
C GLY A 341 -7.81 21.20 4.20
N ASP A 342 -7.87 21.70 2.97
CA ASP A 342 -9.10 21.79 2.16
C ASP A 342 -9.50 20.43 1.55
N ILE A 343 -8.54 19.52 1.41
CA ILE A 343 -8.76 18.12 1.03
C ILE A 343 -8.39 17.26 2.23
N VAL A 344 -9.33 16.43 2.70
CA VAL A 344 -9.18 15.59 3.89
C VAL A 344 -9.67 14.19 3.58
N PHE A 345 -8.92 13.17 4.02
CA PHE A 345 -9.17 11.76 3.74
C PHE A 345 -9.74 11.01 4.93
#